data_AF-A0A3N3DUI2-F1
#
_entry.id   AF-A0A3N3DUI2-F1
#
_cell.length_a   1.000
_cell.length_b   1.000
_cell.length_c   1.000
_cell.angle_alpha   90.00
_cell.angle_beta   90.00
_cell.angle_gamma   90.00
#
_symmetry.space_group_name_H-M   'P 1'
#
loop_
_entity.id
_entity.type
_entity.pdbx_description
1 polymer ?
#
loop_
_entity_poly.entity_id
_entity_poly.type
_entity_poly.pdbx_seq_one_letter_code
_entity_poly.pdbx_strand_id
1 'polypeptide(L)'
;MNGLIFSILLLTTSPSSTGPDSLPLKCVLLETKDNFLYYRPQRIYQSDQFVLFQNFKGRVVSQVDLKTGEMIRTTYLGDTFKPSYQILKGRCSEVQHTLDFWALDQMPFDGQ
;
A
#
# COMPACT_ATOMS: atom_id res chain seq x y z
N MET A 1 -16.91 -34.81 37.27
CA MET A 1 -17.76 -33.80 36.60
C MET A 1 -16.83 -32.86 35.85
N ASN A 2 -16.54 -33.21 34.58
CA ASN A 2 -15.61 -32.51 33.70
C ASN A 2 -16.33 -31.30 33.06
N GLY A 3 -16.01 -30.08 33.49
CA GLY A 3 -16.74 -28.90 32.99
C GLY A 3 -15.93 -27.62 32.83
N LEU A 4 -14.59 -27.66 32.83
CA LEU A 4 -13.77 -26.45 32.85
C LEU A 4 -12.65 -26.39 31.79
N ILE A 5 -12.79 -27.08 30.65
CA ILE A 5 -11.77 -27.03 29.57
C ILE A 5 -12.25 -26.26 28.32
N PHE A 6 -13.43 -25.63 28.33
CA PHE A 6 -13.94 -24.94 27.12
C PHE A 6 -13.74 -23.42 27.04
N SER A 7 -13.09 -22.78 28.02
CA SER A 7 -13.04 -21.31 28.07
C SER A 7 -11.78 -20.65 27.50
N ILE A 8 -10.81 -21.42 27.00
CA ILE A 8 -9.52 -20.85 26.54
C ILE A 8 -9.46 -20.68 25.00
N LEU A 9 -10.43 -21.23 24.25
CA LEU A 9 -10.38 -21.25 22.78
C LEU A 9 -10.93 -20.00 22.08
N LEU A 10 -11.43 -18.98 22.81
CA LEU A 10 -12.06 -17.79 22.21
C LEU A 10 -11.13 -16.57 22.04
N LEU A 11 -9.85 -16.65 22.39
CA LEU A 11 -8.93 -15.50 22.39
C LEU A 11 -7.95 -15.47 21.21
N THR A 12 -8.10 -16.33 20.20
CA THR A 12 -7.19 -16.37 19.03
C THR A 12 -7.75 -15.71 17.77
N THR A 13 -8.88 -15.01 17.85
CA THR A 13 -9.29 -14.13 16.74
C THR A 13 -8.32 -12.95 16.70
N SER A 14 -7.31 -13.07 15.84
CA SER A 14 -6.51 -11.90 15.45
C SER A 14 -7.50 -10.82 15.04
N PRO A 15 -7.41 -9.58 15.53
CA PRO A 15 -8.28 -8.52 15.06
C PRO A 15 -8.10 -8.48 13.54
N SER A 16 -9.15 -8.83 12.80
CA SER A 16 -9.21 -8.53 11.38
C SER A 16 -8.91 -7.05 11.28
N SER A 17 -7.81 -6.70 10.61
CA SER A 17 -7.46 -5.30 10.35
C SER A 17 -8.64 -4.67 9.61
N THR A 18 -9.53 -4.03 10.35
CA THR A 18 -10.68 -3.29 9.85
C THR A 18 -10.31 -1.83 10.00
N GLY A 19 -9.55 -1.33 9.04
CA GLY A 19 -9.07 0.04 9.01
C GLY A 19 -8.53 0.39 7.63
N PRO A 20 -8.19 1.65 7.36
CA PRO A 20 -7.70 2.09 6.05
C PRO A 20 -6.46 1.35 5.56
N ASP A 21 -5.64 0.84 6.49
CA ASP A 21 -4.45 0.05 6.17
C ASP A 21 -4.78 -1.36 5.63
N SER A 22 -6.06 -1.76 5.65
CA SER A 22 -6.53 -3.05 5.13
C SER A 22 -6.75 -3.07 3.60
N LEU A 23 -6.93 -1.91 2.97
CA LEU A 23 -7.17 -1.80 1.53
C LEU A 23 -5.88 -1.33 0.81
N PRO A 24 -5.14 -2.23 0.13
CA PRO A 24 -3.98 -1.81 -0.65
C PRO A 24 -4.38 -1.19 -1.99
N LEU A 25 -3.58 -0.22 -2.45
CA LEU A 25 -3.64 0.23 -3.83
C LEU A 25 -2.98 -0.83 -4.72
N LYS A 26 -3.79 -1.42 -5.60
CA LYS A 26 -3.34 -2.46 -6.53
C LYS A 26 -2.97 -1.87 -7.88
N CYS A 27 -1.79 -2.24 -8.37
CA CYS A 27 -1.30 -1.90 -9.69
C CYS A 27 -0.86 -3.16 -10.46
N VAL A 28 -1.20 -3.24 -11.74
CA VAL A 28 -0.83 -4.34 -12.63
C VAL A 28 0.26 -3.86 -13.57
N LEU A 29 1.31 -4.66 -13.79
CA LEU A 29 2.31 -4.34 -14.79
C LEU A 29 1.72 -4.37 -16.22
N LEU A 30 2.30 -3.57 -17.10
CA LEU A 30 1.90 -3.57 -18.52
C LEU A 30 2.55 -4.72 -19.28
N GLU A 31 3.81 -5.02 -18.96
CA GLU A 31 4.61 -6.04 -19.67
C GLU A 31 4.34 -7.45 -19.15
N THR A 32 3.96 -7.58 -17.89
CA THR A 32 3.60 -8.85 -17.25
C THR A 32 2.27 -8.71 -16.52
N LYS A 33 1.60 -9.82 -16.19
CA LYS A 33 0.37 -9.79 -15.36
C LYS A 33 0.66 -9.73 -13.86
N ASP A 34 1.89 -9.36 -13.47
CA ASP A 34 2.27 -9.26 -12.07
C ASP A 34 1.59 -8.06 -11.41
N ASN A 35 1.39 -8.16 -10.10
CA ASN A 35 0.69 -7.17 -9.31
C ASN A 35 1.63 -6.56 -8.27
N PHE A 36 1.56 -5.25 -8.10
CA PHE A 36 2.14 -4.52 -6.99
C PHE A 36 1.04 -3.98 -6.10
N LEU A 37 1.23 -4.16 -4.79
CA LEU A 37 0.35 -3.64 -3.76
C LEU A 37 1.11 -2.56 -2.99
N TYR A 38 0.50 -1.38 -2.90
CA TYR A 38 0.99 -0.29 -2.08
C TYR A 38 0.07 -0.07 -0.89
N TYR A 39 0.65 0.12 0.28
CA TYR A 39 -0.07 0.37 1.53
C TYR A 39 0.15 1.80 1.99
N ARG A 40 -0.79 2.35 2.75
CA ARG A 40 -0.74 3.72 3.26
C ARG A 40 0.60 4.12 3.89
N PRO A 41 1.28 3.30 4.72
CA PRO A 41 2.57 3.69 5.32
C PRO A 41 3.72 3.85 4.31
N GLN A 42 3.58 3.30 3.09
CA GLN A 42 4.57 3.43 2.03
C GLN A 42 4.40 4.74 1.25
N ARG A 43 3.27 5.44 1.41
CA ARG A 43 3.01 6.73 0.76
C ARG A 43 3.88 7.81 1.43
N ILE A 44 4.79 8.40 0.66
CA ILE A 44 5.70 9.43 1.16
C ILE A 44 5.30 10.84 0.72
N TYR A 45 4.48 10.97 -0.32
CA TYR A 45 4.04 12.25 -0.86
C TYR A 45 2.76 12.06 -1.68
N GLN A 46 1.88 13.06 -1.66
CA GLN A 46 0.69 13.14 -2.51
C GLN A 46 0.47 14.59 -2.93
N SER A 47 0.15 14.77 -4.21
CA SER A 47 -0.32 16.03 -4.81
C SER A 47 -1.66 15.79 -5.49
N ASP A 48 -2.21 16.82 -6.14
CA ASP A 48 -3.42 16.69 -6.95
C ASP A 48 -3.21 15.94 -8.28
N GLN A 49 -1.95 15.66 -8.66
CA GLN A 49 -1.61 15.04 -9.94
C GLN A 49 -1.05 13.63 -9.79
N PHE A 50 -0.28 13.38 -8.74
CA PHE A 50 0.34 12.08 -8.50
C PHE A 50 0.57 11.81 -7.01
N VAL A 51 0.75 10.52 -6.71
CA VAL A 51 1.17 10.00 -5.41
C VAL A 51 2.51 9.26 -5.55
N LEU A 52 3.38 9.39 -4.54
CA LEU A 52 4.67 8.70 -4.46
C LEU A 52 4.66 7.67 -3.33
N PHE A 53 5.16 6.48 -3.66
CA PHE A 53 5.37 5.38 -2.73
C PHE A 53 6.85 5.01 -2.62
N GLN A 54 7.27 4.59 -1.43
CA GLN A 54 8.63 4.15 -1.15
C GLN A 54 8.65 2.79 -0.45
N ASN A 55 9.40 1.83 -1.03
CA ASN A 55 9.62 0.51 -0.44
C ASN A 55 11.12 0.25 -0.26
N PHE A 56 11.45 -0.79 0.52
CA PHE A 56 12.82 -1.29 0.71
C PHE A 56 13.83 -0.19 1.10
N LYS A 57 13.51 0.61 2.12
CA LYS A 57 14.35 1.72 2.62
C LYS A 57 14.74 2.73 1.54
N GLY A 58 13.86 2.98 0.57
CA GLY A 58 14.10 3.93 -0.51
C GLY A 58 14.76 3.39 -1.76
N ARG A 59 15.09 2.10 -1.80
CA ARG A 59 15.60 1.47 -3.03
C ARG A 59 14.54 1.37 -4.13
N VAL A 60 13.26 1.42 -3.76
CA VAL A 60 12.16 1.37 -4.73
C VAL A 60 11.29 2.60 -4.52
N VAL A 61 11.07 3.34 -5.60
CA VAL A 61 10.16 4.49 -5.64
C VAL A 61 9.16 4.26 -6.76
N SER A 62 7.88 4.46 -6.46
CA SER A 62 6.81 4.38 -7.45
C SER A 62 6.03 5.67 -7.48
N GLN A 63 5.81 6.20 -8.68
CA GLN A 63 4.90 7.30 -8.94
C GLN A 63 3.63 6.74 -9.59
N VAL A 64 2.47 7.18 -9.11
CA VAL A 64 1.17 6.86 -9.70
C VAL A 64 0.47 8.17 -10.05
N ASP A 65 0.11 8.33 -11.31
CA ASP A 65 -0.73 9.45 -11.78
C ASP A 65 -2.18 9.25 -11.29
N LEU A 66 -2.75 10.28 -10.66
CA LEU A 66 -4.09 10.18 -10.06
C LEU A 66 -5.23 10.20 -11.09
N LYS A 67 -4.99 10.78 -12.27
CA LYS A 67 -5.98 10.91 -13.33
C LYS A 67 -6.04 9.67 -14.21
N THR A 68 -4.88 9.14 -14.61
CA THR A 68 -4.79 8.00 -15.53
C THR A 68 -4.65 6.67 -14.80
N GLY A 69 -4.15 6.69 -13.57
CA GLY A 69 -3.73 5.51 -12.82
C GLY A 69 -2.43 4.91 -13.33
N GLU A 70 -1.72 5.56 -14.26
CA GLU A 70 -0.44 5.06 -14.77
C GLU A 70 0.61 5.06 -13.66
N MET A 71 1.35 3.96 -13.56
CA MET A 71 2.38 3.74 -12.57
C MET A 71 3.74 3.62 -13.24
N ILE A 72 4.73 4.34 -12.72
CA ILE A 72 6.15 4.14 -13.01
C ILE A 72 6.82 3.72 -11.71
N ARG A 73 7.44 2.54 -11.71
CA ARG A 73 8.20 2.01 -10.58
C ARG A 73 9.67 1.96 -10.96
N THR A 74 10.51 2.65 -10.17
CA THR A 74 11.96 2.64 -10.33
C THR A 74 12.60 1.89 -9.16
N THR A 75 13.42 0.89 -9.49
CA THR A 75 14.22 0.14 -8.51
C THR A 75 15.69 0.47 -8.71
N TYR A 76 16.35 0.91 -7.63
CA TYR A 76 17.79 1.07 -7.56
C TYR A 76 18.46 -0.29 -7.31
N LEU A 77 19.13 -0.81 -8.34
CA LEU A 77 19.87 -2.06 -8.35
C LEU A 77 21.36 -1.74 -8.27
N GLY A 78 21.83 -1.36 -7.08
CA GLY A 78 23.24 -1.07 -6.85
C GLY A 78 23.72 -1.65 -5.54
N ASP A 79 24.81 -2.40 -5.61
CA ASP A 79 25.76 -2.55 -4.52
C ASP A 79 27.14 -2.13 -5.05
N THR A 80 27.85 -1.28 -4.29
CA THR A 80 29.03 -0.50 -4.73
C THR A 80 28.77 0.47 -5.92
N PHE A 81 29.73 1.37 -6.20
CA PHE A 81 29.64 2.66 -6.92
C PHE A 81 29.10 2.68 -8.38
N LYS A 82 28.46 1.62 -8.87
CA LYS A 82 27.84 1.56 -10.21
C LYS A 82 26.32 1.50 -10.08
N PRO A 83 25.60 2.62 -10.26
CA PRO A 83 24.14 2.61 -10.22
C PRO A 83 23.58 1.85 -11.43
N SER A 84 22.66 0.92 -11.18
CA SER A 84 21.77 0.35 -12.20
C SER A 84 20.33 0.57 -11.79
N TYR A 85 19.46 0.74 -12.79
CA TYR A 85 18.04 1.04 -12.58
C TYR A 85 17.18 0.06 -13.37
N GLN A 86 16.12 -0.41 -12.72
CA GLN A 86 15.01 -1.07 -13.41
C GLN A 86 13.80 -0.14 -13.36
N ILE A 87 13.21 0.14 -14.52
CA ILE A 87 11.97 0.92 -14.64
C ILE A 87 10.88 -0.02 -15.12
N LEU A 88 9.81 -0.13 -14.34
CA LEU A 88 8.63 -0.91 -14.69
C LEU A 88 7.42 0.01 -14.83
N LYS A 89 6.59 -0.24 -15.84
CA LYS A 89 5.36 0.51 -16.10
C LYS A 89 4.15 -0.35 -15.80
N GLY A 90 3.12 0.25 -15.22
CA GLY A 90 1.91 -0.44 -14.82
C GLY A 90 0.71 0.51 -14.80
N ARG A 91 -0.43 -0.02 -14.35
CA ARG A 91 -1.65 0.74 -14.13
C ARG A 91 -2.33 0.30 -12.86
N CYS A 92 -2.72 1.28 -12.05
CA CYS A 92 -3.44 1.09 -10.81
C CYS A 92 -4.94 1.26 -11.03
N SER A 93 -5.73 0.43 -10.35
CA SER A 93 -7.19 0.53 -10.34
C SER A 93 -7.65 1.33 -9.11
N GLU A 94 -8.73 2.09 -9.25
CA GLU A 94 -9.41 2.74 -8.11
C GLU A 94 -8.48 3.61 -7.24
N VAL A 95 -7.56 4.35 -7.88
CA VAL A 95 -6.54 5.14 -7.18
C VAL A 95 -7.20 6.12 -6.21
N GLN A 96 -8.12 6.95 -6.71
CA GLN A 96 -8.78 7.97 -5.89
C GLN A 96 -9.57 7.35 -4.73
N HIS A 97 -10.40 6.33 -5.02
CA HIS A 97 -11.17 5.62 -4.01
C HIS A 97 -10.28 5.06 -2.88
N THR A 98 -9.14 4.45 -3.24
CA THR A 98 -8.20 3.92 -2.26
C THR A 98 -7.56 5.02 -1.40
N LEU A 99 -7.14 6.12 -2.03
CA LEU A 99 -6.52 7.25 -1.33
C LEU A 99 -7.53 7.97 -0.41
N ASP A 100 -8.78 8.10 -0.84
CA ASP A 100 -9.88 8.66 -0.05
C ASP A 100 -10.19 7.76 1.16
N PHE A 101 -10.23 6.44 0.95
CA PHE A 101 -10.39 5.47 2.03
C PHE A 101 -9.28 5.61 3.07
N TRP A 102 -8.03 5.78 2.64
CA TRP A 102 -6.88 6.05 3.53
C TRP A 102 -6.97 7.37 4.30
N ALA A 103 -7.75 8.34 3.81
CA ALA A 103 -7.93 9.63 4.46
C ALA A 103 -9.02 9.59 5.55
N LEU A 104 -9.91 8.58 5.57
CA LEU A 104 -11.02 8.51 6.52
C LEU A 104 -10.56 8.50 8.00
N ASP A 105 -9.46 7.82 8.32
CA ASP A 105 -8.89 7.80 9.69
C ASP A 105 -8.09 9.06 10.06
N GLN A 106 -8.00 10.07 9.18
CA GLN A 106 -7.35 11.34 9.51
C GLN A 106 -8.30 12.36 10.15
N MET A 107 -9.59 12.04 10.27
CA MET A 107 -10.51 12.87 11.05
C MET A 107 -10.33 12.53 12.52
N PRO A 108 -9.98 13.51 13.39
CA PRO A 108 -10.17 13.34 14.81
C PRO A 108 -11.63 12.96 15.04
N PHE A 109 -11.89 12.00 15.93
CA PHE A 109 -13.22 11.90 16.52
C PHE A 109 -13.46 13.22 17.25
N ASP A 110 -14.10 14.17 16.59
CA ASP A 110 -14.57 15.39 17.22
C ASP A 110 -15.67 14.97 18.21
N GLY A 111 -15.27 14.78 19.46
CA GLY A 111 -16.06 14.77 20.69
C GLY A 111 -17.46 14.13 20.65
N GLN A 112 -17.56 12.94 21.24
CA GLN A 112 -18.72 12.57 22.04
C GLN A 112 -18.29 12.33 23.48
#